data_AF-A0A2G4HGN0-F1
#
_entry.id   AF-A0A2G4HGN0-F1
#
_cell.length_a   1.000
_cell.length_b   1.000
_cell.length_c   1.000
_cell.angle_alpha   90.00
_cell.angle_beta   90.00
_cell.angle_gamma   90.00
#
_symmetry.space_group_name_H-M   'P 1'
#
loop_
_entity.id
_entity.type
_entity.pdbx_description
1 polymer ?
#
loop_
_entity_poly.entity_id
_entity_poly.type
_entity_poly.pdbx_seq_one_letter_code
_entity_poly.pdbx_strand_id
1 'polypeptide(L)'
;MTFLRLLALALATVCSFAAPLSFDLGQGLAYHRAHSLPADLPGSSPTRPQPLVLDLRYAVGDADAATALSAWLKFRAAPRTPVFLLANAATSPALRAAFADRQHTAGLLVLGLAGSDFFPDIALKTTPEAERLAYDALTDAAALARLINPPITKPRNDEARLVADYLAGRTSEPPATDPAPAATAPTPTPPPATDPVLQRAVHLHRSLLALKRL
;
A
#
# COMPACT_ATOMS: atom_id res chain seq x y z
N MET A 1 -23.09 61.71 13.38
CA MET A 1 -23.79 60.49 12.89
C MET A 1 -22.80 59.72 12.01
N THR A 2 -22.00 58.87 12.65
CA THR A 2 -21.98 57.40 12.50
C THR A 2 -21.30 56.92 11.20
N PHE A 3 -19.99 56.67 11.28
CA PHE A 3 -19.24 55.85 10.32
C PHE A 3 -19.37 54.38 10.72
N LEU A 4 -20.02 53.58 9.89
CA LEU A 4 -20.20 52.14 10.06
C LEU A 4 -18.94 51.42 9.51
N ARG A 5 -18.11 50.86 10.39
CA ARG A 5 -17.00 49.97 10.02
C ARG A 5 -17.52 48.54 9.88
N LEU A 6 -17.53 48.00 8.67
CA LEU A 6 -17.70 46.57 8.42
C LEU A 6 -16.35 45.87 8.63
N LEU A 7 -16.29 44.99 9.64
CA LEU A 7 -15.17 44.10 9.90
C LEU A 7 -15.44 42.78 9.15
N ALA A 8 -14.71 42.52 8.07
CA ALA A 8 -14.76 41.25 7.37
C ALA A 8 -13.84 40.24 8.09
N LEU A 9 -14.44 39.24 8.74
CA LEU A 9 -13.75 38.12 9.36
C LEU A 9 -13.49 37.05 8.29
N ALA A 10 -12.26 36.99 7.76
CA ALA A 10 -11.84 35.91 6.89
C ALA A 10 -11.55 34.66 7.73
N LEU A 11 -12.46 33.69 7.70
CA LEU A 11 -12.19 32.33 8.17
C LEU A 11 -11.20 31.68 7.19
N ALA A 12 -9.92 31.66 7.54
CA ALA A 12 -8.94 30.82 6.87
C ALA A 12 -9.10 29.39 7.40
N THR A 13 -9.81 28.54 6.64
CA THR A 13 -9.84 27.10 6.88
C THR A 13 -8.44 26.56 6.60
N VAL A 14 -7.68 26.27 7.65
CA VAL A 14 -6.37 25.62 7.53
C VAL A 14 -6.61 24.16 7.16
N CYS A 15 -6.46 23.81 5.88
CA CYS A 15 -6.31 22.43 5.46
C CYS A 15 -4.96 21.91 5.98
N SER A 16 -4.96 21.20 7.11
CA SER A 16 -3.82 20.36 7.50
C SER A 16 -3.69 19.22 6.51
N PHE A 17 -2.83 19.37 5.51
CA PHE A 17 -2.35 18.25 4.72
C PHE A 17 -1.32 17.49 5.55
N ALA A 18 -1.53 16.19 5.75
CA ALA A 18 -0.53 15.33 6.37
C ALA A 18 0.73 15.31 5.48
N ALA A 19 1.89 15.52 6.08
CA ALA A 19 3.16 15.55 5.36
C ALA A 19 3.42 14.19 4.67
N PRO A 20 4.07 14.19 3.48
CA PRO A 20 4.35 12.96 2.76
C PRO A 20 5.24 12.03 3.58
N LEU A 21 4.94 10.73 3.55
CA LEU A 21 5.60 9.72 4.34
C LEU A 21 6.79 9.14 3.56
N SER A 22 7.99 9.13 4.13
CA SER A 22 9.19 8.62 3.47
C SER A 22 9.97 7.64 4.35
N PHE A 23 10.34 6.49 3.81
CA PHE A 23 11.09 5.44 4.52
C PHE A 23 12.15 4.79 3.64
N ASP A 24 13.15 4.18 4.27
CA ASP A 24 14.05 3.23 3.64
C ASP A 24 13.47 1.81 3.78
N LEU A 25 13.30 1.10 2.65
CA LEU A 25 12.86 -0.30 2.59
C LEU A 25 14.03 -1.30 2.63
N GLY A 26 15.25 -0.79 2.84
CA GLY A 26 16.50 -1.52 2.83
C GLY A 26 17.00 -1.79 1.42
N GLN A 27 18.28 -2.18 1.33
CA GLN A 27 18.95 -2.52 0.05
C GLN A 27 18.89 -1.38 -0.98
N GLY A 28 18.82 -0.13 -0.54
CA GLY A 28 18.77 1.04 -1.42
C GLY A 28 17.41 1.33 -2.07
N LEU A 29 16.32 0.71 -1.58
CA LEU A 29 14.97 0.99 -2.06
C LEU A 29 14.31 2.04 -1.17
N ALA A 30 13.98 3.20 -1.74
CA ALA A 30 13.18 4.20 -1.03
C ALA A 30 11.68 3.92 -1.14
N TYR A 31 10.92 4.32 -0.14
CA TYR A 31 9.46 4.42 -0.16
C TYR A 31 9.05 5.88 0.03
N HIS A 32 8.08 6.32 -0.76
CA HIS A 32 7.47 7.64 -0.63
C HIS A 32 5.97 7.54 -0.86
N ARG A 33 5.17 8.05 0.07
CA ARG A 33 3.71 8.16 -0.03
C ARG A 33 3.30 9.60 -0.24
N ALA A 34 2.56 9.83 -1.32
CA ALA A 34 1.94 11.11 -1.61
C ALA A 34 0.43 11.05 -1.36
N HIS A 35 -0.12 12.13 -0.83
CA HIS A 35 -1.55 12.32 -0.64
C HIS A 35 -2.11 13.34 -1.64
N SER A 36 -1.35 14.40 -1.90
CA SER A 36 -1.73 15.45 -2.84
C SER A 36 -0.56 15.87 -3.73
N LEU A 37 -0.74 15.77 -5.04
CA LEU A 37 0.24 16.24 -6.02
C LEU A 37 -0.14 17.65 -6.52
N PRO A 38 0.85 18.48 -6.89
CA PRO A 38 2.28 18.19 -6.97
C PRO A 38 3.07 18.37 -5.66
N ALA A 39 2.42 18.85 -4.59
CA ALA A 39 3.10 19.22 -3.33
C ALA A 39 3.90 18.07 -2.71
N ASP A 40 3.38 16.84 -2.81
CA ASP A 40 4.02 15.65 -2.27
C ASP A 40 4.93 14.93 -3.28
N LEU A 41 5.31 15.53 -4.41
CA LEU A 41 6.31 14.90 -5.28
C LEU A 41 7.68 14.90 -4.58
N PRO A 42 8.43 13.78 -4.61
CA PRO A 42 9.81 13.78 -4.16
C PRO A 42 10.64 14.80 -4.95
N GLY A 43 11.60 15.45 -4.29
CA GLY A 43 12.53 16.35 -4.93
C GLY A 43 13.15 15.73 -6.20
N SER A 44 13.21 16.50 -7.27
CA SER A 44 13.60 16.05 -8.61
C SER A 44 15.07 15.60 -8.70
N SER A 45 15.93 15.99 -7.76
CA SER A 45 17.34 15.61 -7.73
C SER A 45 17.74 15.03 -6.37
N PRO A 46 17.61 13.71 -6.15
CA PRO A 46 18.22 13.09 -4.99
C PRO A 46 19.75 13.14 -5.14
N THR A 47 20.47 13.34 -4.03
CA THR A 47 21.94 13.30 -3.99
C THR A 47 22.52 12.00 -4.56
N ARG A 48 21.75 10.91 -4.53
CA ARG A 48 22.04 9.67 -5.26
C ARG A 48 20.75 9.12 -5.91
N PRO A 49 20.75 8.87 -7.23
CA PRO A 49 19.69 8.14 -7.89
C PRO A 49 19.56 6.73 -7.29
N GLN A 50 18.35 6.33 -6.90
CA GLN A 50 18.06 5.01 -6.33
C GLN A 50 16.71 4.48 -6.78
N PRO A 51 16.45 3.17 -6.75
CA PRO A 51 15.10 2.62 -6.92
C PRO A 51 14.11 3.25 -5.92
N LEU A 52 12.87 3.46 -6.36
CA LEU A 52 11.85 4.13 -5.54
C LEU A 52 10.49 3.46 -5.69
N VAL A 53 9.82 3.27 -4.57
CA VAL A 53 8.40 2.96 -4.47
C VAL A 53 7.64 4.27 -4.26
N LEU A 54 6.86 4.69 -5.25
CA LEU A 54 5.98 5.87 -5.15
C LEU A 54 4.54 5.41 -4.95
N ASP A 55 3.99 5.63 -3.75
CA ASP A 55 2.63 5.25 -3.41
C ASP A 55 1.66 6.40 -3.64
N LEU A 56 0.86 6.27 -4.71
CA LEU A 56 -0.19 7.20 -5.12
C LEU A 56 -1.59 6.62 -4.90
N ARG A 57 -1.73 5.51 -4.18
CA ARG A 57 -3.05 4.97 -3.85
C ARG A 57 -3.83 6.05 -3.10
N TYR A 58 -5.06 6.30 -3.55
CA TYR A 58 -5.94 7.35 -3.00
C TYR A 58 -5.42 8.79 -3.10
N ALA A 59 -4.33 9.03 -3.84
CA ALA A 59 -3.80 10.38 -4.02
C ALA A 59 -4.71 11.24 -4.90
N VAL A 60 -4.82 12.52 -4.52
CA VAL A 60 -5.59 13.54 -5.23
C VAL A 60 -4.66 14.46 -6.03
N GLY A 61 -5.14 14.89 -7.19
CA GLY A 61 -4.44 15.82 -8.07
C GLY A 61 -5.31 16.19 -9.27
N ASP A 62 -5.05 17.37 -9.82
CA ASP A 62 -5.70 17.91 -11.01
C ASP A 62 -4.82 17.75 -12.27
N ALA A 63 -5.14 18.48 -13.33
CA ALA A 63 -4.39 18.44 -14.58
C ALA A 63 -2.94 18.95 -14.42
N ASP A 64 -2.72 20.00 -13.62
CA ASP A 64 -1.39 20.54 -13.37
C ASP A 64 -0.55 19.54 -12.58
N ALA A 65 -1.16 18.89 -11.58
CA ALA A 65 -0.54 17.79 -10.85
C ALA A 65 -0.18 16.61 -11.77
N ALA A 66 -1.03 16.28 -12.74
CA ALA A 66 -0.77 15.24 -13.73
C ALA A 66 0.41 15.59 -14.65
N THR A 67 0.51 16.84 -15.10
CA THR A 67 1.65 17.33 -15.88
C THR A 67 2.95 17.25 -15.07
N ALA A 68 2.92 17.69 -13.81
CA ALA A 68 4.07 17.61 -12.92
C ALA A 68 4.52 16.16 -12.68
N LEU A 69 3.58 15.25 -12.42
CA LEU A 69 3.86 13.82 -12.25
C LEU A 69 4.46 13.21 -13.51
N SER A 70 3.90 13.51 -14.70
CA SER A 70 4.42 12.99 -15.97
C SER A 70 5.85 13.45 -16.23
N ALA A 71 6.13 14.74 -16.02
CA ALA A 71 7.48 15.30 -16.16
C ALA A 71 8.46 14.66 -15.16
N TRP A 72 8.04 14.50 -13.91
CA TRP A 72 8.83 13.87 -12.86
C TRP A 72 9.14 12.40 -13.19
N LEU A 73 8.16 11.62 -13.65
CA LEU A 73 8.35 10.22 -14.03
C LEU A 73 9.34 10.07 -15.18
N LYS A 74 9.22 10.91 -16.22
CA LYS A 74 10.15 10.93 -17.36
C LYS A 74 11.60 11.20 -16.96
N PHE A 75 11.80 12.05 -15.96
CA PHE A 75 13.14 12.36 -15.46
C PHE A 75 13.66 11.29 -14.49
N ARG A 76 12.78 10.76 -13.62
CA ARG A 76 13.18 9.94 -12.47
C ARG A 76 13.27 8.46 -12.75
N ALA A 77 12.38 7.93 -13.59
CA ALA A 77 12.31 6.52 -13.90
C ALA A 77 13.37 6.16 -14.94
N ALA A 78 14.21 5.17 -14.60
CA ALA A 78 15.19 4.62 -15.52
C ALA A 78 15.42 3.13 -15.21
N PRO A 79 15.95 2.32 -16.14
CA PRO A 79 16.14 0.89 -15.93
C PRO A 79 16.95 0.50 -14.69
N ARG A 80 17.94 1.31 -14.31
CA ARG A 80 18.81 1.10 -13.14
C ARG A 80 18.30 1.77 -11.85
N THR A 81 17.32 2.65 -11.98
CA THR A 81 16.67 3.34 -10.85
C THR A 81 15.16 3.34 -11.08
N PRO A 82 14.54 2.15 -11.09
CA PRO A 82 13.14 2.02 -11.44
C PRO A 82 12.24 2.70 -10.42
N VAL A 83 11.09 3.16 -10.91
CA VAL A 83 9.99 3.65 -10.09
C VAL A 83 8.89 2.58 -10.11
N PHE A 84 8.64 1.99 -8.94
CA PHE A 84 7.48 1.14 -8.69
C PHE A 84 6.34 2.02 -8.19
N LEU A 85 5.39 2.35 -9.05
CA LEU A 85 4.26 3.21 -8.75
C LEU A 85 3.09 2.37 -8.25
N LEU A 86 2.61 2.63 -7.03
CA LEU A 86 1.39 2.02 -6.52
C LEU A 86 0.22 2.95 -6.80
N ALA A 87 -0.81 2.44 -7.47
CA ALA A 87 -2.03 3.18 -7.74
C ALA A 87 -3.24 2.25 -7.71
N ASN A 88 -4.43 2.82 -7.56
CA ASN A 88 -5.69 2.08 -7.59
C ASN A 88 -6.77 2.90 -8.32
N ALA A 89 -7.97 2.35 -8.43
CA ALA A 89 -9.10 3.05 -9.05
C ALA A 89 -9.52 4.34 -8.30
N ALA A 90 -9.12 4.47 -7.03
CA ALA A 90 -9.39 5.65 -6.21
C ALA A 90 -8.31 6.75 -6.33
N THR A 91 -7.17 6.46 -6.97
CA THR A 91 -6.23 7.50 -7.40
C THR A 91 -6.95 8.39 -8.41
N SER A 92 -6.87 9.71 -8.21
CA SER A 92 -7.59 10.68 -9.04
C SER A 92 -7.40 10.43 -10.55
N PRO A 93 -8.47 10.55 -11.37
CA PRO A 93 -8.39 10.25 -12.81
C PRO A 93 -7.31 11.05 -13.56
N ALA A 94 -7.09 12.32 -13.19
CA ALA A 94 -6.05 13.14 -13.79
C ALA A 94 -4.65 12.55 -13.55
N LEU A 95 -4.35 12.12 -12.33
CA LEU A 95 -3.08 11.46 -12.03
C LEU A 95 -2.95 10.12 -12.76
N ARG A 96 -4.02 9.31 -12.85
CA ARG A 96 -4.00 8.05 -13.61
C ARG A 96 -3.71 8.28 -15.10
N ALA A 97 -4.20 9.37 -15.68
CA ALA A 97 -3.90 9.73 -17.06
C ALA A 97 -2.40 10.02 -17.28
N ALA A 98 -1.68 10.54 -16.27
CA ALA A 98 -0.26 10.87 -16.37
C ALA A 98 0.66 9.65 -16.62
N PHE A 99 0.19 8.45 -16.28
CA PHE A 99 0.91 7.18 -16.47
C PHE A 99 0.11 6.14 -17.26
N ALA A 100 -0.91 6.57 -18.01
CA ALA A 100 -1.65 5.68 -18.91
C ALA A 100 -0.71 5.05 -19.96
N ASP A 101 0.16 5.87 -20.56
CA ASP A 101 1.13 5.49 -21.60
C ASP A 101 2.49 5.04 -21.04
N ARG A 102 2.52 4.56 -19.80
CA ARG A 102 3.72 4.10 -19.07
C ARG A 102 4.61 3.12 -19.82
N GLN A 103 4.10 2.40 -20.81
CA GLN A 103 4.87 1.49 -21.66
C GLN A 103 6.03 2.20 -22.38
N HIS A 104 5.91 3.53 -22.58
CA HIS A 104 6.95 4.37 -23.17
C HIS A 104 7.92 4.98 -22.14
N THR A 105 7.74 4.72 -20.84
CA THR A 105 8.60 5.23 -19.77
C THR A 105 9.48 4.11 -19.23
N ALA A 106 10.75 4.09 -19.65
CA ALA A 106 11.69 3.06 -19.24
C ALA A 106 11.91 3.05 -17.71
N GLY A 107 11.78 1.89 -17.08
CA GLY A 107 11.95 1.75 -15.63
C GLY A 107 10.74 2.17 -14.79
N LEU A 108 9.60 2.47 -15.40
CA LEU A 108 8.33 2.64 -14.70
C LEU A 108 7.55 1.32 -14.68
N LEU A 109 7.08 0.90 -13.50
CA LEU A 109 6.17 -0.22 -13.32
C LEU A 109 5.02 0.19 -12.41
N VAL A 110 3.79 0.01 -12.87
CA VAL A 110 2.58 0.32 -12.10
C VAL A 110 2.00 -0.95 -11.47
N LEU A 111 1.79 -0.92 -10.16
CA LEU A 111 1.24 -2.02 -9.38
C LEU A 111 -0.03 -1.58 -8.66
N GLY A 112 -0.99 -2.49 -8.50
CA GLY A 112 -2.16 -2.21 -7.67
C GLY A 112 -3.33 -3.12 -7.92
N LEU A 113 -4.48 -2.72 -7.41
CA LEU A 113 -5.76 -3.35 -7.72
C LEU A 113 -6.27 -2.89 -9.08
N ALA A 114 -6.58 -3.86 -9.94
CA ALA A 114 -7.30 -3.56 -11.17
C ALA A 114 -8.73 -3.11 -10.84
N GLY A 115 -9.20 -2.09 -11.54
CA GLY A 115 -10.57 -1.60 -11.51
C GLY A 115 -11.22 -1.72 -12.89
N SER A 116 -12.45 -1.24 -13.03
CA SER A 116 -13.17 -1.25 -14.31
C SER A 116 -12.49 -0.39 -15.39
N ASP A 117 -11.83 0.69 -14.98
CA ASP A 117 -11.18 1.70 -15.83
C ASP A 117 -9.68 1.86 -15.53
N PHE A 118 -9.09 0.92 -14.79
CA PHE A 118 -7.68 0.97 -14.40
C PHE A 118 -7.03 -0.39 -14.41
N PHE A 119 -5.95 -0.50 -15.19
CA PHE A 119 -5.23 -1.73 -15.45
C PHE A 119 -3.74 -1.52 -15.16
N PRO A 120 -3.25 -1.84 -13.94
CA PRO A 120 -1.83 -1.77 -13.62
C PRO A 120 -1.02 -2.82 -14.41
N ASP A 121 0.29 -2.66 -14.52
CA ASP A 121 1.17 -3.66 -15.17
C ASP A 121 1.17 -4.98 -14.39
N ILE A 122 1.09 -4.88 -13.07
CA ILE A 122 0.96 -6.02 -12.19
C ILE A 122 -0.29 -5.81 -11.34
N ALA A 123 -1.36 -6.50 -11.72
CA ALA A 123 -2.61 -6.54 -10.97
C ALA A 123 -2.51 -7.54 -9.81
N LEU A 124 -2.82 -7.09 -8.60
CA LEU A 124 -2.84 -7.93 -7.41
C LEU A 124 -4.28 -8.35 -7.09
N LYS A 125 -4.41 -9.55 -6.50
CA LYS A 125 -5.70 -10.05 -6.02
C LYS A 125 -5.82 -9.70 -4.53
N THR A 126 -6.57 -8.65 -4.23
CA THR A 126 -7.07 -8.32 -2.89
C THR A 126 -8.41 -7.62 -3.03
N THR A 127 -9.11 -7.36 -1.92
CA THR A 127 -10.34 -6.56 -1.95
C THR A 127 -10.04 -5.07 -1.74
N PRO A 128 -10.87 -4.15 -2.25
CA PRO A 128 -10.70 -2.72 -2.00
C PRO A 128 -10.66 -2.37 -0.51
N GLU A 129 -11.43 -3.08 0.31
CA GLU A 129 -11.50 -2.87 1.77
C GLU A 129 -10.21 -3.31 2.46
N ALA A 130 -9.67 -4.47 2.07
CA ALA A 130 -8.40 -4.97 2.60
C ALA A 130 -7.23 -4.08 2.17
N GLU A 131 -7.24 -3.57 0.93
CA GLU A 131 -6.24 -2.58 0.48
C GLU A 131 -6.33 -1.28 1.27
N ARG A 132 -7.54 -0.77 1.50
CA ARG A 132 -7.76 0.44 2.30
C ARG A 132 -7.25 0.28 3.73
N LEU A 133 -7.60 -0.84 4.36
CA LEU A 133 -7.14 -1.17 5.71
C LEU A 133 -5.61 -1.24 5.77
N ALA A 134 -4.96 -1.90 4.80
CA ALA A 134 -3.49 -1.97 4.73
C ALA A 134 -2.85 -0.59 4.49
N TYR A 135 -3.46 0.24 3.64
CA TYR A 135 -3.00 1.60 3.37
C TYR A 135 -3.05 2.46 4.64
N ASP A 136 -4.18 2.44 5.35
CA ASP A 136 -4.42 3.23 6.56
C ASP A 136 -3.57 2.75 7.75
N ALA A 137 -3.26 1.44 7.79
CA ALA A 137 -2.39 0.88 8.82
C ALA A 137 -0.93 1.36 8.73
N LEU A 138 -0.49 1.88 7.58
CA LEU A 138 0.87 2.39 7.42
C LEU A 138 0.99 3.82 7.97
N THR A 139 1.45 3.91 9.21
CA THR A 139 1.62 5.16 9.94
C THR A 139 3.08 5.47 10.27
N ASP A 140 3.91 4.42 10.41
CA ASP A 140 5.32 4.52 10.77
C ASP A 140 6.17 3.38 10.15
N ALA A 141 7.48 3.42 10.38
CA ALA A 141 8.42 2.42 9.86
C ALA A 141 8.21 1.01 10.47
N ALA A 142 7.69 0.91 11.70
CA ALA A 142 7.39 -0.38 12.32
C ALA A 142 6.14 -1.02 11.70
N ALA A 143 5.13 -0.20 11.39
CA ALA A 143 3.95 -0.61 10.63
C ALA A 143 4.33 -1.07 9.22
N LEU A 144 5.22 -0.34 8.55
CA LEU A 144 5.79 -0.73 7.25
C LEU A 144 6.41 -2.12 7.29
N ALA A 145 7.26 -2.39 8.28
CA ALA A 145 7.91 -3.68 8.43
C ALA A 145 6.90 -4.82 8.64
N ARG A 146 5.85 -4.60 9.44
CA ARG A 146 4.77 -5.59 9.67
C ARG A 146 3.92 -5.85 8.43
N LEU A 147 3.61 -4.80 7.66
CA LEU A 147 2.82 -4.92 6.43
C LEU A 147 3.57 -5.71 5.36
N ILE A 148 4.90 -5.56 5.29
CA ILE A 148 5.76 -6.29 4.34
C ILE A 148 6.06 -7.70 4.82
N ASN A 149 6.35 -7.87 6.11
CA ASN A 149 6.70 -9.16 6.71
C ASN A 149 5.76 -9.44 7.90
N PRO A 150 4.54 -9.96 7.65
CA PRO A 150 3.63 -10.30 8.72
C PRO A 150 4.25 -11.38 9.62
N PRO A 151 4.09 -11.27 10.96
CA PRO A 151 4.56 -12.30 11.86
C PRO A 151 3.79 -13.61 11.60
N ILE A 152 4.49 -14.63 11.10
CA ILE A 152 3.91 -15.96 10.93
C ILE A 152 3.82 -16.61 12.31
N THR A 153 2.65 -16.52 12.93
CA THR A 153 2.37 -17.26 14.17
C THR A 153 1.92 -18.66 13.79
N LYS A 154 2.85 -19.61 13.72
CA LYS A 154 2.47 -21.02 13.61
C LYS A 154 1.85 -21.45 14.95
N PRO A 155 0.59 -21.94 14.97
CA PRO A 155 0.06 -22.56 16.16
C PRO A 155 0.96 -23.74 16.52
N ARG A 156 1.43 -23.78 17.77
CA ARG A 156 2.11 -24.96 18.31
C ARG A 156 1.06 -26.07 18.38
N ASN A 157 1.10 -26.99 17.43
CA ASN A 157 0.43 -28.27 17.60
C ASN A 157 1.27 -29.06 18.60
N ASP A 158 0.81 -29.12 19.84
CA ASP A 158 1.36 -30.10 20.77
C ASP A 158 0.95 -31.51 20.33
N GLU A 159 1.79 -32.50 20.64
CA GLU A 159 1.54 -33.89 20.24
C GLU A 159 0.26 -34.44 20.89
N ALA A 160 -0.13 -33.90 22.04
CA ALA A 160 -1.37 -34.26 22.73
C ALA A 160 -2.62 -33.90 21.90
N ARG A 161 -2.63 -32.73 21.24
CA ARG A 161 -3.70 -32.31 20.31
C ARG A 161 -3.75 -33.21 19.09
N LEU A 162 -2.60 -33.58 18.55
CA LEU A 162 -2.52 -34.48 17.39
C LEU A 162 -3.03 -35.89 17.73
N VAL A 163 -2.73 -36.40 18.93
CA VAL A 163 -3.26 -37.68 19.43
C VAL A 163 -4.77 -37.59 19.67
N ALA A 164 -5.26 -36.50 20.25
CA ALA A 164 -6.69 -36.28 20.48
C ALA A 164 -7.47 -36.20 19.15
N ASP A 165 -6.97 -35.46 18.16
CA ASP A 165 -7.58 -35.35 16.83
C ASP A 165 -7.55 -36.69 16.08
N TYR A 166 -6.47 -37.46 16.23
CA TYR A 166 -6.35 -38.79 15.64
C TYR A 166 -7.34 -39.79 16.25
N LEU A 167 -7.53 -39.76 17.57
CA LEU A 167 -8.49 -40.61 18.27
C LEU A 167 -9.93 -40.19 17.95
N ALA A 168 -10.22 -38.88 17.89
CA ALA A 168 -11.52 -38.36 17.49
C ALA A 168 -11.88 -38.75 16.04
N GLY A 169 -10.92 -38.70 15.11
CA GLY A 169 -11.11 -39.13 13.73
C GLY A 169 -11.29 -40.64 13.52
N ARG A 170 -10.89 -41.46 14.50
CA ARG A 170 -11.15 -42.91 14.53
C ARG A 170 -12.49 -43.28 15.17
N THR A 171 -13.09 -42.35 15.92
CA THR A 171 -14.34 -42.60 16.66
C THR A 171 -15.51 -41.94 15.93
N SER A 172 -15.70 -42.27 14.66
CA SER A 172 -16.94 -41.99 13.93
C SER A 172 -17.96 -43.10 14.20
N GLU A 173 -18.36 -43.24 15.45
CA GLU A 173 -19.65 -43.84 15.81
C GLU A 173 -20.27 -42.92 16.88
N PRO A 174 -21.43 -42.30 16.61
CA PRO A 174 -21.99 -41.31 17.53
C PRO A 174 -22.67 -42.03 18.70
N PRO A 175 -22.28 -41.79 19.97
CA PRO A 175 -23.17 -42.08 21.07
C PRO A 175 -24.20 -40.95 21.15
N ALA A 176 -25.48 -41.31 21.18
CA ALA A 176 -26.56 -40.39 21.48
C ALA A 176 -26.45 -39.92 22.93
N THR A 177 -26.08 -38.66 23.18
CA THR A 177 -26.28 -38.02 24.49
C THR A 177 -26.40 -36.49 24.35
N ASP A 178 -27.32 -35.95 25.16
CA ASP A 178 -27.84 -34.58 25.29
C ASP A 178 -26.86 -33.40 25.16
N PRO A 179 -27.37 -32.18 24.84
CA PRO A 179 -26.54 -31.04 24.47
C PRO A 179 -25.83 -30.45 25.70
N ALA A 180 -24.52 -30.64 25.77
CA ALA A 180 -23.66 -29.83 26.61
C ALA A 180 -23.66 -28.36 26.12
N PRO A 181 -23.59 -27.36 27.01
CA PRO A 181 -23.60 -25.96 26.62
C PRO A 181 -22.38 -25.66 25.74
N ALA A 182 -22.65 -25.08 24.57
CA ALA A 182 -21.64 -24.71 23.59
C ALA A 182 -20.57 -23.83 24.25
N ALA A 183 -19.35 -24.36 24.32
CA ALA A 183 -18.17 -23.56 24.61
C ALA A 183 -18.07 -22.51 23.50
N THR A 184 -18.26 -21.24 23.87
CA THR A 184 -18.10 -20.10 22.97
C THR A 184 -16.67 -20.11 22.43
N ALA A 185 -16.51 -20.49 21.17
CA ALA A 185 -15.22 -20.44 20.51
C ALA A 185 -14.69 -18.99 20.60
N PRO A 186 -13.42 -18.78 21.01
CA PRO A 186 -12.84 -17.45 21.03
C PRO A 186 -12.96 -16.85 19.64
N THR A 187 -13.51 -15.63 19.56
CA THR A 187 -13.65 -14.90 18.32
C THR A 187 -12.28 -14.85 17.63
N PRO A 188 -12.16 -15.30 16.37
CA PRO A 188 -10.87 -15.32 15.70
C PRO A 188 -10.36 -13.89 15.59
N THR A 189 -9.20 -13.62 16.21
CA THR A 189 -8.48 -12.36 16.05
C THR A 189 -8.29 -12.11 14.54
N PRO A 190 -8.69 -10.94 14.01
CA PRO A 190 -8.52 -10.67 12.59
C PRO A 190 -7.05 -10.83 12.19
N PRO A 191 -6.76 -11.44 11.03
CA PRO A 191 -5.39 -11.63 10.59
C PRO A 191 -4.68 -10.27 10.51
N PRO A 192 -3.37 -10.19 10.84
CA PRO A 192 -2.63 -8.94 10.74
C PRO A 192 -2.73 -8.40 9.31
N ALA A 193 -3.00 -7.10 9.19
CA ALA A 193 -3.06 -6.43 7.91
C ALA A 193 -1.76 -6.69 7.13
N THR A 194 -1.88 -7.06 5.86
CA THR A 194 -0.75 -7.21 4.94
C THR A 194 -1.00 -6.30 3.76
N ASP A 195 0.08 -5.74 3.19
CA ASP A 195 -0.01 -4.95 1.98
C ASP A 195 0.59 -5.73 0.80
N PRO A 196 -0.23 -6.51 0.05
CA PRO A 196 0.27 -7.35 -1.03
C PRO A 196 0.86 -6.53 -2.19
N VAL A 197 0.40 -5.29 -2.39
CA VAL A 197 0.89 -4.41 -3.45
C VAL A 197 2.29 -3.90 -3.10
N LEU A 198 2.47 -3.40 -1.87
CA LEU A 198 3.78 -2.97 -1.38
C LEU A 198 4.78 -4.14 -1.29
N GLN A 199 4.34 -5.30 -0.78
CA GLN A 199 5.16 -6.52 -0.77
C GLN A 199 5.63 -6.88 -2.17
N ARG A 200 4.76 -6.79 -3.19
CA ARG A 200 5.14 -7.09 -4.56
C ARG A 200 6.21 -6.13 -5.08
N ALA A 201 6.09 -4.83 -4.84
CA ALA A 201 7.10 -3.85 -5.23
C ALA A 201 8.47 -4.17 -4.60
N VAL A 202 8.49 -4.48 -3.31
CA VAL A 202 9.71 -4.89 -2.59
C VAL A 202 10.30 -6.18 -3.16
N HIS A 203 9.47 -7.18 -3.45
CA HIS A 203 9.94 -8.44 -4.03
C HIS A 203 10.53 -8.25 -5.43
N LEU A 204 9.89 -7.45 -6.29
CA LEU A 204 10.42 -7.16 -7.63
C LEU A 204 11.79 -6.48 -7.56
N HIS A 205 11.92 -5.46 -6.71
CA HIS A 205 13.21 -4.81 -6.50
C HIS A 205 14.31 -5.81 -6.10
N ARG A 206 14.03 -6.64 -5.09
CA ARG A 206 14.98 -7.65 -4.60
C ARG A 206 15.32 -8.69 -5.68
N SER A 207 14.34 -9.09 -6.49
CA SER A 207 14.58 -9.97 -7.63
C SER A 207 15.48 -9.32 -8.69
N LEU A 208 15.27 -8.04 -9.02
CA LEU A 208 16.12 -7.34 -9.99
C LEU A 208 17.55 -7.16 -9.47
N LEU A 209 17.74 -6.88 -8.18
CA LEU A 209 19.05 -6.87 -7.53
C LEU A 209 19.74 -8.24 -7.64
N ALA A 210 19.04 -9.31 -7.27
CA ALA A 210 19.59 -10.68 -7.33
C ALA A 210 20.00 -11.08 -8.76
N LEU A 211 19.26 -10.59 -9.77
CA LEU A 211 19.54 -10.79 -11.18
C LEU A 211 20.60 -9.82 -11.75
N LYS A 212 21.20 -8.95 -10.93
CA LYS A 212 22.18 -7.92 -11.33
C LYS A 212 21.66 -6.97 -12.41
N ARG A 213 20.35 -6.72 -12.40
CA ARG A 213 19.65 -5.80 -13.32
C ARG A 213 19.53 -4.38 -12.76
N LEU A 214 19.87 -4.20 -11.49
CA LEU A 214 20.08 -2.91 -10.82
C LEU A 214 21.57 -2.73 -10.55
#